data_AF-A0A9X3P766-F1
#
_entry.id   AF-A0A9X3P766-F1
#
_cell.length_a   1.000
_cell.length_b   1.000
_cell.length_c   1.000
_cell.angle_alpha   90.00
_cell.angle_beta   90.00
_cell.angle_gamma   90.00
#
_symmetry.space_group_name_H-M   'P 1'
#
loop_
_entity.id
_entity.type
_entity.pdbx_description
1 polymer ?
#
loop_
_entity_poly.entity_id
_entity_poly.type
_entity_poly.pdbx_seq_one_letter_code
_entity_poly.pdbx_strand_id
1 'polypeptide(L)'
;MTDIFTVLIQPPQGDSFCWSVDSLAGDIGRVNESPAFALQILMDAWREEARTGRDLVSPETAAEFEALFEIFLGPEVPTDPDGFLLAEDGSVSEPRISAKECYGDRIVGRGMSRGRHYVSLKGDAAAFKRRTAAIITDHKVLDNGPESAFFESTVADARYLAHLAGSVYFRTAFTGHLPYDY
;
A
#
# COMPACT_ATOMS: atom_id res chain seq x y z
N MET A 1 -4.77 -6.73 8.98
CA MET A 1 -5.28 -7.24 7.70
C MET A 1 -5.03 -8.74 7.68
N THR A 2 -5.88 -9.55 7.05
CA THR A 2 -5.64 -11.00 6.92
C THR A 2 -4.95 -11.25 5.60
N ASP A 3 -3.82 -11.94 5.60
CA ASP A 3 -3.10 -12.29 4.37
C ASP A 3 -3.95 -13.18 3.46
N ILE A 4 -3.87 -12.92 2.16
CA ILE A 4 -4.67 -13.61 1.13
C ILE A 4 -3.74 -14.32 0.14
N PHE A 5 -2.60 -13.71 -0.17
CA PHE A 5 -1.63 -14.25 -1.10
C PHE A 5 -0.28 -14.46 -0.45
N THR A 6 0.42 -15.47 -0.95
CA THR A 6 1.87 -15.51 -0.93
C THR A 6 2.39 -14.81 -2.16
N VAL A 7 3.44 -14.01 -2.02
CA VAL A 7 4.07 -13.27 -3.12
C VAL A 7 5.50 -13.75 -3.27
N LEU A 8 5.93 -13.95 -4.51
CA LEU A 8 7.33 -14.13 -4.87
C LEU A 8 7.70 -13.07 -5.90
N ILE A 9 8.74 -12.28 -5.62
CA ILE A 9 9.33 -11.33 -6.55
C ILE A 9 10.73 -11.82 -6.92
N GLN A 10 11.02 -11.93 -8.21
CA GLN A 10 12.35 -12.26 -8.71
C GLN A 10 13.26 -11.02 -8.68
N PRO A 11 14.60 -11.20 -8.62
CA PRO A 11 15.52 -10.07 -8.68
C PRO A 11 15.28 -9.27 -9.97
N PRO A 12 15.26 -7.94 -9.89
CA PRO A 12 14.95 -7.09 -11.03
C PRO A 12 16.06 -7.12 -12.09
N GLN A 13 15.66 -6.90 -13.34
CA GLN A 13 16.56 -6.69 -14.46
C GLN A 13 16.39 -5.25 -14.94
N GLY A 14 17.30 -4.38 -14.49
CA GLY A 14 17.18 -2.94 -14.75
C GLY A 14 15.99 -2.33 -14.02
N ASP A 15 15.02 -1.82 -14.78
CA ASP A 15 13.79 -1.20 -14.30
C ASP A 15 12.59 -2.18 -14.30
N SER A 16 12.83 -3.45 -14.62
CA SER A 16 11.77 -4.44 -14.79
C SER A 16 11.90 -5.56 -13.77
N PHE A 17 10.77 -6.11 -13.32
CA PHE A 17 10.72 -7.22 -12.36
C PHE A 17 9.58 -8.19 -12.68
N CYS A 18 9.83 -9.46 -12.42
CA CYS A 18 8.83 -10.52 -12.52
C CYS A 18 8.35 -10.91 -11.13
N TRP A 19 7.06 -11.14 -11.00
CA TRP A 19 6.48 -11.51 -9.72
C TRP A 19 5.27 -12.42 -9.90
N SER A 20 4.96 -13.18 -8.86
CA SER A 20 3.83 -14.07 -8.82
C SER A 20 3.11 -13.99 -7.49
N VAL A 21 1.84 -14.35 -7.53
CA VAL A 21 1.03 -14.56 -6.34
C VAL A 21 0.42 -15.94 -6.36
N ASP A 22 0.42 -16.59 -5.19
CA ASP A 22 -0.22 -17.88 -4.94
C ASP A 22 -1.31 -17.70 -3.89
N SER A 23 -2.47 -18.30 -4.12
CA SER A 23 -3.58 -18.31 -3.16
C SER A 23 -3.19 -19.00 -1.86
N LEU A 24 -3.43 -18.36 -0.71
CA LEU A 24 -3.41 -19.07 0.58
C LEU A 24 -4.64 -19.98 0.79
N ALA A 25 -5.73 -19.73 0.06
CA ALA A 25 -7.00 -20.46 0.18
C ALA A 25 -7.16 -21.59 -0.86
N GLY A 26 -6.28 -21.69 -1.85
CA GLY A 26 -6.29 -22.70 -2.92
C GLY A 26 -7.12 -22.36 -4.16
N ASP A 27 -7.98 -21.34 -4.11
CA ASP A 27 -8.66 -20.79 -5.30
C ASP A 27 -8.78 -19.27 -5.13
N ILE A 28 -8.20 -18.52 -6.07
CA ILE A 28 -8.22 -17.04 -6.11
C ILE A 28 -9.15 -16.52 -7.21
N GLY A 29 -9.72 -17.40 -8.04
CA GLY A 29 -10.30 -16.97 -9.30
C GLY A 29 -9.30 -16.19 -10.14
N ARG A 30 -9.75 -15.17 -10.87
CA ARG A 30 -8.85 -14.25 -11.58
C ARG A 30 -8.39 -13.13 -10.66
N VAL A 31 -7.07 -12.97 -10.58
CA VAL A 31 -6.42 -11.87 -9.87
C VAL A 31 -6.57 -10.57 -10.67
N ASN A 32 -6.58 -9.44 -9.95
CA ASN A 32 -6.63 -8.13 -10.60
C ASN A 32 -5.41 -7.89 -11.48
N GLU A 33 -5.65 -7.56 -12.74
CA GLU A 33 -4.65 -7.31 -13.79
C GLU A 33 -4.22 -5.83 -13.86
N SER A 34 -4.64 -5.03 -12.89
CA SER A 34 -4.34 -3.59 -12.83
C SER A 34 -2.88 -3.34 -12.43
N PRO A 35 -2.18 -2.37 -13.06
CA PRO A 35 -0.88 -1.89 -12.62
C PRO A 35 -0.86 -1.40 -11.16
N ALA A 36 -2.02 -1.02 -10.62
CA ALA A 36 -2.14 -0.63 -9.21
C ALA A 36 -1.78 -1.79 -8.28
N PHE A 37 -2.01 -3.03 -8.71
CA PHE A 37 -1.60 -4.19 -7.95
C PHE A 37 -0.08 -4.32 -7.89
N ALA A 38 0.62 -4.13 -9.01
CA ALA A 38 2.08 -4.11 -9.03
C ALA A 38 2.65 -3.06 -8.05
N LEU A 39 2.06 -1.85 -8.01
CA LEU A 39 2.52 -0.82 -7.06
C LEU A 39 2.25 -1.22 -5.60
N GLN A 40 1.08 -1.78 -5.29
CA GLN A 40 0.78 -2.31 -3.95
C GLN A 40 1.80 -3.36 -3.52
N ILE A 41 2.15 -4.28 -4.41
CA ILE A 41 3.15 -5.33 -4.15
C ILE A 41 4.54 -4.74 -3.90
N LEU A 42 4.97 -3.74 -4.67
CA LEU A 42 6.26 -3.06 -4.42
C LEU A 42 6.30 -2.36 -3.06
N MET A 43 5.22 -1.66 -2.71
CA MET A 43 5.09 -0.97 -1.43
C MET A 43 5.12 -1.96 -0.26
N ASP A 44 4.39 -3.06 -0.38
CA ASP A 44 4.30 -4.07 0.67
C ASP A 44 5.62 -4.83 0.83
N ALA A 45 6.28 -5.17 -0.29
CA ALA A 45 7.62 -5.73 -0.28
C ALA A 45 8.59 -4.82 0.48
N TRP A 46 8.58 -3.50 0.22
CA TRP A 46 9.43 -2.54 0.94
C TRP A 46 9.14 -2.49 2.45
N ARG A 47 7.86 -2.62 2.83
CA ARG A 47 7.43 -2.61 4.24
C ARG A 47 7.81 -3.90 4.97
N GLU A 48 7.67 -5.05 4.33
CA GLU A 48 8.02 -6.37 4.86
C GLU A 48 9.54 -6.62 4.88
N GLU A 49 10.28 -6.05 3.92
CA GLU A 49 11.75 -6.05 3.82
C GLU A 49 12.47 -5.24 4.92
N ALA A 50 11.78 -4.88 6.01
CA ALA A 50 12.31 -4.12 7.15
C ALA A 50 13.53 -4.75 7.86
N ARG A 51 14.06 -5.89 7.37
CA ARG A 51 15.23 -6.56 7.92
C ARG A 51 16.40 -6.75 6.93
N THR A 52 16.25 -6.54 5.62
CA THR A 52 17.31 -6.86 4.64
C THR A 52 17.47 -5.86 3.49
N GLY A 53 16.39 -5.29 2.96
CA GLY A 53 16.44 -4.40 1.78
C GLY A 53 15.90 -2.99 2.01
N ARG A 54 15.19 -2.72 3.12
CA ARG A 54 14.57 -1.41 3.37
C ARG A 54 15.58 -0.26 3.39
N ASP A 55 16.77 -0.49 3.93
CA ASP A 55 17.85 0.50 4.05
C ASP A 55 18.59 0.74 2.72
N LEU A 56 18.33 -0.06 1.69
CA LEU A 56 18.88 0.14 0.34
C LEU A 56 18.12 1.23 -0.44
N VAL A 57 16.93 1.60 0.04
CA VAL A 57 16.11 2.67 -0.55
C VAL A 57 16.57 4.01 0.02
N SER A 58 16.86 4.97 -0.85
CA SER A 58 17.18 6.34 -0.46
C SER A 58 16.08 6.95 0.43
N PRO A 59 16.40 7.85 1.38
CA PRO A 59 15.38 8.52 2.21
C PRO A 59 14.24 9.17 1.42
N GLU A 60 14.54 9.75 0.26
CA GLU A 60 13.56 10.39 -0.62
C GLU A 60 12.55 9.36 -1.17
N THR A 61 13.04 8.24 -1.68
CA THR A 61 12.20 7.16 -2.19
C THR A 61 11.41 6.46 -1.07
N ALA A 62 12.00 6.33 0.12
CA ALA A 62 11.30 5.83 1.30
C ALA A 62 10.14 6.76 1.70
N ALA A 63 10.35 8.07 1.70
CA ALA A 63 9.29 9.05 1.94
C ALA A 63 8.18 8.99 0.88
N GLU A 64 8.54 8.73 -0.39
CA GLU A 64 7.54 8.49 -1.44
C GLU A 64 6.72 7.23 -1.19
N PHE A 65 7.33 6.12 -0.74
CA PHE A 65 6.57 4.92 -0.37
C PHE A 65 5.63 5.15 0.81
N GLU A 66 6.07 5.86 1.87
CA GLU A 66 5.18 6.25 2.97
C GLU A 66 4.00 7.10 2.47
N ALA A 67 4.27 8.09 1.60
CA ALA A 67 3.21 8.91 1.00
C ALA A 67 2.23 8.07 0.16
N LEU A 68 2.71 7.07 -0.57
CA LEU A 68 1.86 6.14 -1.31
C LEU A 68 0.98 5.30 -0.37
N PHE A 69 1.51 4.84 0.77
CA PHE A 69 0.73 4.12 1.77
C PHE A 69 -0.36 5.01 2.36
N GLU A 70 -0.05 6.27 2.67
CA GLU A 70 -1.03 7.23 3.17
C GLU A 70 -2.11 7.54 2.13
N ILE A 71 -1.75 7.70 0.85
CA ILE A 71 -2.72 7.88 -0.24
C ILE A 71 -3.62 6.64 -0.35
N PHE A 72 -3.05 5.44 -0.27
CA PHE A 72 -3.77 4.18 -0.47
C PHE A 72 -4.69 3.82 0.71
N LEU A 73 -4.15 3.83 1.93
CA LEU A 73 -4.87 3.45 3.14
C LEU A 73 -5.72 4.59 3.71
N GLY A 74 -5.37 5.83 3.35
CA GLY A 74 -5.89 7.06 3.93
C GLY A 74 -5.12 7.47 5.19
N PRO A 75 -5.15 8.77 5.54
CA PRO A 75 -4.47 9.28 6.71
C PRO A 75 -5.12 8.82 8.01
N GLU A 76 -4.28 8.63 9.04
CA GLU A 76 -4.71 8.44 10.42
C GLU A 76 -4.73 9.80 11.12
N VAL A 77 -5.91 10.27 11.52
CA VAL A 77 -6.07 11.55 12.21
C VAL A 77 -6.16 11.32 13.72
N PRO A 78 -5.24 11.87 14.53
CA PRO A 78 -5.27 11.72 15.97
C PRO A 78 -6.55 12.31 16.59
N THR A 79 -7.11 11.57 17.56
CA THR A 79 -8.24 12.02 18.36
C THR A 79 -8.00 11.80 19.85
N ASP A 80 -8.78 12.48 20.69
CA ASP A 80 -8.97 12.07 22.07
C ASP A 80 -9.78 10.73 22.14
N PRO A 81 -9.92 10.12 23.33
CA PRO A 81 -10.74 8.92 23.51
C PRO A 81 -12.22 9.08 23.14
N ASP A 82 -12.74 10.32 23.19
CA ASP A 82 -14.12 10.66 22.86
C ASP A 82 -14.32 10.89 21.33
N GLY A 83 -13.23 10.94 20.56
CA GLY A 83 -13.25 11.12 19.10
C GLY A 83 -13.19 12.58 18.63
N PHE A 84 -12.71 13.50 19.46
CA PHE A 84 -12.43 14.89 19.07
C PHE A 84 -11.03 15.06 18.53
N LEU A 85 -10.88 15.97 17.57
CA LEU A 85 -9.61 16.22 16.91
C LEU A 85 -8.58 16.80 17.87
N LEU A 86 -7.34 16.34 17.75
CA LEU A 86 -6.20 16.90 18.46
C LEU A 86 -5.47 17.92 17.58
N ALA A 87 -4.91 18.95 18.20
CA ALA A 87 -3.93 19.85 17.61
C ALA A 87 -2.56 19.17 17.47
N GLU A 88 -1.61 19.83 16.81
CA GLU A 88 -0.25 19.30 16.59
C GLU A 88 0.50 18.99 17.89
N ASP A 89 0.23 19.75 18.95
CA ASP A 89 0.80 19.54 20.29
C ASP A 89 0.13 18.40 21.08
N GLY A 90 -0.90 17.77 20.51
CA GLY A 90 -1.67 16.69 21.13
C GLY A 90 -2.75 17.16 22.10
N SER A 91 -2.95 18.46 22.26
CA SER A 91 -4.11 19.00 22.97
C SER A 91 -5.38 18.86 22.13
N VAL A 92 -6.55 18.92 22.77
CA VAL A 92 -7.83 18.96 22.03
C VAL A 92 -7.88 20.28 21.25
N SER A 93 -8.15 20.21 19.95
CA SER A 93 -8.24 21.39 19.09
C SER A 93 -9.32 22.35 19.58
N GLU A 94 -9.03 23.66 19.55
CA GLU A 94 -10.03 24.72 19.76
C GLU A 94 -10.36 25.40 18.42
N PRO A 95 -11.64 25.50 18.00
CA PRO A 95 -12.82 24.98 18.69
C PRO A 95 -12.87 23.45 18.73
N ARG A 96 -13.49 22.89 19.77
CA ARG A 96 -13.63 21.44 19.95
C ARG A 96 -14.52 20.86 18.86
N ILE A 97 -13.90 20.28 17.83
CA ILE A 97 -14.57 19.68 16.68
C ILE A 97 -14.45 18.16 16.76
N SER A 98 -15.57 17.45 16.64
CA SER A 98 -15.50 15.99 16.55
C SER A 98 -14.99 15.56 15.18
N ALA A 99 -14.24 14.46 15.13
CA ALA A 99 -13.81 13.90 13.85
C ALA A 99 -15.00 13.57 12.94
N LYS A 100 -16.13 13.15 13.54
CA LYS A 100 -17.37 12.84 12.81
C LYS A 100 -17.96 14.09 12.14
N GLU A 101 -17.98 15.23 12.81
CA GLU A 101 -18.46 16.49 12.22
C GLU A 101 -17.53 16.99 11.11
N CYS A 102 -16.22 16.86 11.30
CA CYS A 102 -15.23 17.34 10.33
C CYS A 102 -15.15 16.46 9.07
N TYR A 103 -15.14 15.14 9.23
CA TYR A 103 -14.83 14.20 8.15
C TYR A 103 -16.02 13.35 7.69
N GLY A 104 -17.10 13.25 8.48
CA GLY A 104 -18.33 12.59 8.05
C GLY A 104 -18.13 11.17 7.51
N ASP A 105 -18.59 10.95 6.29
CA ASP A 105 -18.54 9.66 5.58
C ASP A 105 -17.12 9.28 5.10
N ARG A 106 -16.15 10.19 5.23
CA ARG A 106 -14.74 9.90 4.93
C ARG A 106 -14.09 9.03 6.00
N ILE A 107 -14.69 8.86 7.17
CA ILE A 107 -14.16 7.97 8.21
C ILE A 107 -14.46 6.51 7.85
N VAL A 108 -13.43 5.67 7.86
CA VAL A 108 -13.53 4.24 7.51
C VAL A 108 -13.24 3.33 8.70
N GLY A 109 -12.65 3.89 9.75
CA GLY A 109 -12.28 3.12 10.94
C GLY A 109 -11.87 4.01 12.11
N ARG A 110 -11.77 3.38 13.27
CA ARG A 110 -11.24 3.97 14.50
C ARG A 110 -10.27 2.98 15.09
N GLY A 111 -9.19 3.49 15.68
CA GLY A 111 -8.13 2.64 16.22
C GLY A 111 -7.36 3.30 17.34
N MET A 112 -6.36 2.56 17.80
CA MET A 112 -5.35 3.05 18.72
C MET A 112 -3.98 2.66 18.20
N SER A 113 -3.09 3.63 18.03
CA SER A 113 -1.73 3.43 17.54
C SER A 113 -0.76 4.13 18.49
N ARG A 114 0.26 3.42 18.98
CA ARG A 114 1.25 3.92 19.95
C ARG A 114 0.61 4.62 21.17
N GLY A 115 -0.53 4.09 21.65
CA GLY A 115 -1.26 4.63 22.79
C GLY A 115 -2.08 5.89 22.51
N ARG A 116 -2.21 6.33 21.25
CA ARG A 116 -3.06 7.46 20.83
C ARG A 116 -4.27 6.96 20.05
N HIS A 117 -5.44 7.50 20.36
CA HIS A 117 -6.65 7.26 19.58
C HIS A 117 -6.56 7.97 18.24
N TYR A 118 -7.16 7.38 17.22
CA TYR A 118 -7.24 7.98 15.90
C TYR A 118 -8.46 7.51 15.12
N VAL A 119 -8.81 8.27 14.08
CA VAL A 119 -9.72 7.85 13.02
C VAL A 119 -8.94 7.61 11.72
N SER A 120 -9.25 6.55 11.00
CA SER A 120 -8.74 6.35 9.64
C SER A 120 -9.69 6.99 8.65
N LEU A 121 -9.16 7.78 7.71
CA LEU A 121 -9.94 8.32 6.61
C LEU A 121 -9.87 7.42 5.36
N LYS A 122 -10.78 7.61 4.41
CA LYS A 122 -10.71 6.99 3.08
C LYS A 122 -9.41 7.40 2.39
N GLY A 123 -8.73 6.44 1.78
CA GLY A 123 -7.66 6.71 0.82
C GLY A 123 -8.18 7.45 -0.42
N ASP A 124 -7.26 8.02 -1.20
CA ASP A 124 -7.54 8.70 -2.46
C ASP A 124 -7.15 7.77 -3.63
N ALA A 125 -8.09 6.94 -4.06
CA ALA A 125 -7.90 6.01 -5.17
C ALA A 125 -7.50 6.73 -6.47
N ALA A 126 -8.02 7.93 -6.72
CA ALA A 126 -7.70 8.69 -7.93
C ALA A 126 -6.25 9.21 -7.90
N ALA A 127 -5.79 9.71 -6.76
CA ALA A 127 -4.38 10.05 -6.57
C ALA A 127 -3.48 8.82 -6.66
N PHE A 128 -3.89 7.70 -6.07
CA PHE A 128 -3.14 6.45 -6.16
C PHE A 128 -2.97 6.01 -7.62
N LYS A 129 -4.06 5.97 -8.41
CA LYS A 129 -4.01 5.67 -9.85
C LYS A 129 -3.06 6.57 -10.61
N ARG A 130 -3.09 7.89 -10.35
CA ARG A 130 -2.18 8.85 -11.00
C ARG A 130 -0.72 8.55 -10.66
N ARG A 131 -0.42 8.22 -9.41
CA ARG A 131 0.93 7.85 -8.97
C ARG A 131 1.35 6.50 -9.56
N THR A 132 0.46 5.52 -9.60
CA THR A 132 0.70 4.24 -10.28
C THR A 132 1.07 4.47 -11.74
N ALA A 133 0.31 5.27 -12.49
CA ALA A 133 0.61 5.52 -13.90
C ALA A 133 1.94 6.26 -14.13
N ALA A 134 2.43 7.00 -13.12
CA ALA A 134 3.73 7.66 -13.17
C ALA A 134 4.90 6.74 -12.79
N ILE A 135 4.64 5.71 -11.97
CA ILE A 135 5.67 4.81 -11.43
C ILE A 135 5.74 3.51 -12.21
N ILE A 136 4.61 2.89 -12.56
CA ILE A 136 4.52 1.64 -13.31
C ILE A 136 4.26 1.98 -14.77
N THR A 137 5.28 1.84 -15.61
CA THR A 137 5.26 2.26 -17.02
C THR A 137 4.80 1.14 -17.97
N ASP A 138 5.01 -0.12 -17.58
CA ASP A 138 4.49 -1.31 -18.25
C ASP A 138 4.04 -2.35 -17.23
N HIS A 139 2.99 -3.09 -17.56
CA HIS A 139 2.47 -4.18 -16.74
C HIS A 139 1.84 -5.24 -17.63
N LYS A 140 2.35 -6.46 -17.56
CA LYS A 140 1.88 -7.60 -18.33
C LYS A 140 1.45 -8.74 -17.42
N VAL A 141 0.32 -9.32 -17.76
CA VAL A 141 -0.15 -10.58 -17.19
C VAL A 141 0.43 -11.70 -18.05
N LEU A 142 1.34 -12.48 -17.48
CA LEU A 142 1.95 -13.63 -18.16
C LEU A 142 1.06 -14.86 -18.04
N ASP A 143 0.44 -15.03 -16.86
CA ASP A 143 -0.54 -16.07 -16.58
C ASP A 143 -1.47 -15.60 -15.43
N ASN A 144 -2.75 -15.96 -15.47
CA ASN A 144 -3.75 -15.61 -14.47
C ASN A 144 -4.67 -16.80 -14.25
N GLY A 145 -4.08 -17.84 -13.65
CA GLY A 145 -4.71 -19.10 -13.34
C GLY A 145 -5.52 -19.05 -12.04
N PRO A 146 -6.30 -20.11 -11.74
CA PRO A 146 -7.16 -20.16 -10.57
C PRO A 146 -6.41 -20.30 -9.24
N GLU A 147 -5.16 -20.77 -9.25
CA GLU A 147 -4.36 -20.98 -8.03
C GLU A 147 -3.22 -19.97 -7.90
N SER A 148 -2.72 -19.50 -9.05
CA SER A 148 -1.57 -18.59 -9.14
C SER A 148 -1.67 -17.67 -10.34
N ALA A 149 -1.05 -16.50 -10.21
CA ALA A 149 -0.93 -15.52 -11.29
C ALA A 149 0.50 -15.00 -11.36
N PHE A 150 0.98 -14.76 -12.59
CA PHE A 150 2.34 -14.38 -12.91
C PHE A 150 2.34 -13.11 -13.75
N PHE A 151 3.22 -12.19 -13.41
CA PHE A 151 3.26 -10.86 -13.97
C PHE A 151 4.69 -10.43 -14.28
N GLU A 152 4.80 -9.55 -15.26
CA GLU A 152 5.99 -8.73 -15.52
C GLU A 152 5.58 -7.27 -15.36
N SER A 153 6.43 -6.45 -14.75
CA SER A 153 6.15 -5.04 -14.57
C SER A 153 7.43 -4.22 -14.69
N THR A 154 7.30 -3.03 -15.24
CA THR A 154 8.39 -2.07 -15.42
C THR A 154 8.09 -0.81 -14.65
N VAL A 155 9.08 -0.29 -13.92
CA VAL A 155 8.99 0.99 -13.23
C VAL A 155 9.63 2.11 -14.05
N ALA A 156 9.24 3.35 -13.80
CA ALA A 156 9.84 4.52 -14.42
C ALA A 156 11.30 4.76 -13.97
N ASP A 157 11.68 4.26 -12.79
CA ASP A 157 13.00 4.46 -12.21
C ASP A 157 13.37 3.27 -11.31
N ALA A 158 14.55 2.68 -11.53
CA ALA A 158 15.06 1.52 -10.80
C ALA A 158 15.20 1.76 -9.28
N ARG A 159 15.21 3.01 -8.80
CA ARG A 159 15.19 3.32 -7.37
C ARG A 159 14.01 2.69 -6.62
N TYR A 160 12.87 2.49 -7.29
CA TYR A 160 11.70 1.82 -6.72
C TYR A 160 11.89 0.31 -6.55
N LEU A 161 12.96 -0.27 -7.10
CA LEU A 161 13.30 -1.69 -6.99
C LEU A 161 14.54 -1.93 -6.12
N ALA A 162 15.12 -0.89 -5.51
CA ALA A 162 16.38 -1.00 -4.78
C ALA A 162 16.30 -1.97 -3.59
N HIS A 163 15.14 -2.08 -2.94
CA HIS A 163 14.88 -3.05 -1.87
C HIS A 163 14.70 -4.49 -2.36
N LEU A 164 14.69 -4.73 -3.68
CA LEU A 164 14.50 -6.05 -4.30
C LEU A 164 15.83 -6.62 -4.84
N ALA A 165 16.97 -6.28 -4.23
CA ALA A 165 18.28 -6.71 -4.71
C ALA A 165 18.45 -8.25 -4.79
N GLY A 166 17.61 -9.00 -4.08
CA GLY A 166 17.45 -10.45 -4.22
C GLY A 166 15.98 -10.84 -4.41
N SER A 167 15.71 -12.14 -4.49
CA SER A 167 14.33 -12.62 -4.52
C SER A 167 13.64 -12.32 -3.20
N VAL A 168 12.43 -11.78 -3.26
CA VAL A 168 11.63 -11.44 -2.08
C VAL A 168 10.44 -12.36 -1.99
N TYR A 169 10.18 -12.87 -0.79
CA TYR A 169 9.05 -13.74 -0.51
C TYR A 169 8.34 -13.27 0.75
N PHE A 170 7.06 -12.95 0.62
CA PHE A 170 6.25 -12.43 1.72
C PHE A 170 4.77 -12.77 1.53
N ARG A 171 3.94 -12.42 2.51
CA ARG A 171 2.49 -12.56 2.42
C ARG A 171 1.85 -11.20 2.38
N THR A 172 0.79 -11.07 1.60
CA THR A 172 0.06 -9.81 1.47
C THR A 172 -1.44 -10.02 1.57
N ALA A 173 -2.11 -8.99 2.07
CA ALA A 173 -3.55 -8.86 2.03
C ALA A 173 -4.04 -7.99 0.85
N PHE A 174 -3.13 -7.43 0.06
CA PHE A 174 -3.48 -6.62 -1.11
C PHE A 174 -3.98 -7.48 -2.27
N THR A 175 -5.01 -6.99 -2.96
CA THR A 175 -5.71 -7.68 -4.05
C THR A 175 -5.67 -6.91 -5.36
N GLY A 176 -4.95 -5.79 -5.42
CA GLY A 176 -4.98 -4.86 -6.54
C GLY A 176 -6.21 -3.96 -6.58
N HIS A 177 -7.23 -4.24 -5.76
CA HIS A 177 -8.43 -3.41 -5.70
C HIS A 177 -8.13 -2.11 -4.98
N LEU A 178 -8.66 -1.02 -5.52
CA LEU A 178 -8.50 0.30 -4.91
C LEU A 178 -9.72 0.59 -4.03
N PRO A 179 -9.52 0.86 -2.73
CA PRO A 179 -10.60 1.23 -1.84
C PRO A 179 -11.34 2.47 -2.37
N TYR A 180 -12.67 2.46 -2.33
CA TYR A 180 -13.53 3.62 -2.63
C TYR A 180 -13.43 4.15 -4.08
N ASP A 181 -12.90 3.35 -5.00
CA ASP A 181 -12.94 3.57 -6.44
C ASP A 181 -14.33 3.14 -6.97
N TYR A 182 -15.26 4.08 -7.08
CA TYR A 182 -16.63 3.88 -7.58
C TYR A 182 -16.81 4.37 -9.01
#